data_AF-A0AAW7QRV9-F1
#
_entry.id   AF-A0AAW7QRV9-F1
#
_cell.length_a   1.000
_cell.length_b   1.000
_cell.length_c   1.000
_cell.angle_alpha   90.00
_cell.angle_beta   90.00
_cell.angle_gamma   90.00
#
_symmetry.space_group_name_H-M   'P 1'
#
loop_
_entity.id
_entity.type
_entity.pdbx_description
1 polymer ?
#
loop_
_entity_poly.entity_id
_entity_poly.type
_entity_poly.pdbx_seq_one_letter_code
_entity_poly.pdbx_strand_id
1 'polypeptide(L)'
;MTDPAQLKAEADALIARGKALIATDLPQATDLLNRAVKLYWAAGEYYSAAAQTGNYGWALRRMGRPDLARPYLARAAEIFADLGLTDFAERHRAAAEDIAADLTPELLASLPPTVRSAIERQDGAALQFALNALPPAEQQTVIDRLTAIGLISLADSEETTAQAVQQFEPLLQAIAAIARGNEHERPDVEQTLHDLERKGWHIRKAVHRIWNGERRRQRLTHGLDEVDTALVNRILDILASPTP
;
A
#
# COMPACT_ATOMS: atom_id res chain seq x y z
N MET A 1 19.46 36.87 -5.14
CA MET A 1 19.40 35.79 -4.12
C MET A 1 18.39 36.22 -3.09
N THR A 2 17.36 35.41 -2.83
CA THR A 2 16.32 35.74 -1.83
C THR A 2 16.93 35.71 -0.44
N ASP A 3 16.57 36.66 0.42
CA ASP A 3 17.07 36.76 1.80
C ASP A 3 16.62 35.55 2.63
N PRO A 4 17.53 34.80 3.29
CA PRO A 4 17.19 33.68 4.18
C PRO A 4 16.15 34.04 5.25
N ALA A 5 16.20 35.26 5.79
CA ALA A 5 15.23 35.70 6.80
C ALA A 5 13.81 35.84 6.21
N GLN A 6 13.72 36.31 4.97
CA GLN A 6 12.45 36.43 4.24
C GLN A 6 11.87 35.04 3.91
N LEU A 7 12.72 34.10 3.48
CA LEU A 7 12.31 32.72 3.21
C LEU A 7 11.76 32.03 4.46
N LYS A 8 12.42 32.21 5.61
CA LYS A 8 11.96 31.69 6.89
C LYS A 8 10.60 32.29 7.29
N ALA A 9 10.44 33.62 7.17
CA ALA A 9 9.18 34.28 7.51
C ALA A 9 8.02 33.81 6.63
N GLU A 10 8.27 33.58 5.34
CA GLU A 10 7.28 33.00 4.44
C GLU A 10 6.92 31.57 4.84
N ALA A 11 7.92 30.74 5.19
CA ALA A 11 7.70 29.38 5.69
C ALA A 11 6.82 29.39 6.95
N ASP A 12 7.13 30.24 7.93
CA ASP A 12 6.37 30.37 9.17
C ASP A 12 4.89 30.75 8.89
N ALA A 13 4.64 31.64 7.92
CA ALA A 13 3.29 32.03 7.52
C ALA A 13 2.52 30.87 6.86
N LEU A 14 3.18 30.05 6.02
CA LEU A 14 2.57 28.87 5.43
C LEU A 14 2.22 27.81 6.48
N ILE A 15 3.10 27.59 7.47
CA ILE A 15 2.82 26.69 8.61
C ILE A 15 1.59 27.14 9.38
N ALA A 16 1.47 28.44 9.68
CA ALA A 16 0.32 28.97 10.41
C ALA A 16 -1.00 28.73 9.66
N ARG A 17 -1.01 28.94 8.33
CA ARG A 17 -2.17 28.66 7.48
C ARG A 17 -2.49 27.17 7.42
N GLY A 18 -1.48 26.32 7.23
CA GLY A 18 -1.67 24.86 7.19
C GLY A 18 -2.25 24.30 8.48
N LYS A 19 -1.79 24.80 9.64
CA LYS A 19 -2.34 24.41 10.96
C LYS A 19 -3.83 24.76 11.10
N ALA A 20 -4.26 25.90 10.57
CA ALA A 20 -5.67 26.30 10.62
C ALA A 20 -6.57 25.39 9.74
N LEU A 21 -6.00 24.79 8.69
CA LEU A 21 -6.72 23.96 7.74
C LEU A 21 -6.69 22.47 8.07
N ILE A 22 -5.82 22.03 8.99
CA ILE A 22 -5.56 20.59 9.20
C ILE A 22 -6.82 19.78 9.54
N ALA A 23 -7.81 20.39 10.19
CA ALA A 23 -9.06 19.75 10.57
C ALA A 23 -10.16 19.81 9.48
N THR A 24 -10.04 20.71 8.50
CA THR A 24 -11.12 21.02 7.53
C THR A 24 -10.74 20.77 6.08
N ASP A 25 -9.47 20.95 5.72
CA ASP A 25 -8.92 20.72 4.39
C ASP A 25 -7.48 20.18 4.53
N LEU A 26 -7.42 18.87 4.77
CA LEU A 26 -6.17 18.17 4.99
C LEU A 26 -5.21 18.22 3.78
N PRO A 27 -5.68 18.00 2.52
CA PRO A 27 -4.81 18.13 1.35
C PRO A 27 -4.16 19.51 1.22
N GLN A 28 -4.91 20.58 1.43
CA GLN A 28 -4.35 21.94 1.38
C GLN A 28 -3.38 22.21 2.54
N ALA A 29 -3.68 21.71 3.74
CA ALA A 29 -2.75 21.79 4.88
C ALA A 29 -1.41 21.09 4.57
N THR A 30 -1.45 19.93 3.91
CA THR A 30 -0.26 19.18 3.49
C THR A 30 0.57 19.93 2.46
N ASP A 31 -0.06 20.54 1.45
CA ASP A 31 0.66 21.34 0.44
C ASP A 31 1.41 22.51 1.08
N LEU A 32 0.72 23.24 1.97
CA LEU A 32 1.30 24.38 2.70
C LEU A 32 2.50 23.97 3.57
N LEU A 33 2.40 22.84 4.28
CA LEU A 33 3.51 22.27 5.03
C LEU A 33 4.70 21.94 4.12
N ASN A 34 4.48 21.21 3.03
CA ASN A 34 5.54 20.78 2.13
C ASN A 34 6.26 21.97 1.49
N ARG A 35 5.53 23.04 1.17
CA ARG A 35 6.09 24.30 0.69
C ARG A 35 6.91 25.01 1.77
N ALA A 36 6.40 25.08 3.00
CA ALA A 36 7.13 25.65 4.12
C ALA A 36 8.45 24.92 4.40
N VAL A 37 8.44 23.59 4.37
CA VAL A 37 9.65 22.77 4.54
C VAL A 37 10.70 23.12 3.48
N LYS A 38 10.33 23.21 2.20
CA LYS A 38 11.25 23.62 1.12
C LYS A 38 11.88 25.00 1.38
N LEU A 39 11.09 25.95 1.89
CA LEU A 39 11.57 27.29 2.23
C LEU A 39 12.52 27.29 3.43
N TYR A 40 12.25 26.50 4.47
CA TYR A 40 13.19 26.33 5.58
C TYR A 40 14.52 25.74 5.11
N TRP A 41 14.51 24.74 4.23
CA TRP A 41 15.74 24.19 3.65
C TRP A 41 16.52 25.24 2.84
N ALA A 42 15.83 26.05 2.04
CA ALA A 42 16.46 27.14 1.28
C ALA A 42 17.01 28.27 2.18
N ALA A 43 16.45 28.45 3.38
CA ALA A 43 16.91 29.41 4.38
C ALA A 43 18.05 28.88 5.27
N GLY A 44 18.42 27.60 5.17
CA GLY A 44 19.37 26.95 6.09
C GLY A 44 18.77 26.57 7.44
N GLU A 45 17.44 26.61 7.57
CA GLU A 45 16.66 26.38 8.80
C GLU A 45 16.30 24.89 8.96
N TYR A 46 17.29 24.00 8.91
CA TYR A 46 17.08 22.55 8.89
C TYR A 46 16.39 22.00 10.14
N TYR A 47 16.69 22.58 11.31
CA TYR A 47 15.97 22.25 12.55
C TYR A 47 14.48 22.59 12.46
N SER A 48 14.15 23.78 11.96
CA SER A 48 12.76 24.23 11.78
C SER A 48 12.02 23.33 10.78
N ALA A 49 12.69 22.91 9.69
CA ALA A 49 12.16 21.94 8.74
C ALA A 49 11.83 20.59 9.41
N ALA A 50 12.75 20.04 10.20
CA ALA A 50 12.55 18.78 10.93
C ALA A 50 11.41 18.89 11.95
N ALA A 51 11.41 19.95 12.75
CA ALA A 51 10.43 20.18 13.80
C ALA A 51 9.00 20.35 13.25
N GLN A 52 8.81 21.11 12.16
CA GLN A 52 7.48 21.26 11.57
C GLN A 52 6.99 19.99 10.90
N THR A 53 7.89 19.23 10.25
CA THR A 53 7.57 17.90 9.68
C THR A 53 7.09 16.95 10.79
N GLY A 54 7.83 16.86 11.90
CA GLY A 54 7.48 16.02 13.03
C GLY A 54 6.17 16.46 13.71
N ASN A 55 6.02 17.76 13.97
CA ASN A 55 4.81 18.32 14.58
C ASN A 55 3.55 18.02 13.77
N TYR A 56 3.66 18.04 12.44
CA TYR A 56 2.56 17.65 11.56
C TYR A 56 2.23 16.16 11.69
N GLY A 57 3.24 15.29 11.68
CA GLY A 57 3.06 13.86 11.95
C GLY A 57 2.38 13.59 13.31
N TRP A 58 2.80 14.28 14.36
CA TRP A 58 2.15 14.18 15.67
C TRP A 58 0.72 14.69 15.68
N ALA A 59 0.41 15.74 14.90
CA ALA A 59 -0.96 16.24 14.75
C ALA A 59 -1.85 15.22 14.05
N LEU A 60 -1.36 14.58 12.99
CA LEU A 60 -2.04 13.49 12.31
C LEU A 60 -2.32 12.30 13.24
N ARG A 61 -1.34 11.88 14.07
CA ARG A 61 -1.58 10.84 15.09
C ARG A 61 -2.69 11.24 16.07
N ARG A 62 -2.69 12.48 16.58
CA ARG A 62 -3.76 12.97 17.48
C ARG A 62 -5.14 13.00 16.82
N MET A 63 -5.20 13.10 15.50
CA MET A 63 -6.43 13.02 14.73
C MET A 63 -6.84 11.57 14.38
N GLY A 64 -6.14 10.56 14.92
CA GLY A 64 -6.42 9.16 14.63
C GLY A 64 -5.99 8.74 13.22
N ARG A 65 -4.98 9.42 12.65
CA ARG A 65 -4.43 9.14 11.31
C ARG A 65 -2.96 8.73 11.38
N PRO A 66 -2.63 7.61 12.05
CA PRO A 66 -1.25 7.14 12.20
C PRO A 66 -0.64 6.71 10.85
N ASP A 67 -1.47 6.22 9.93
CA ASP A 67 -1.16 5.92 8.53
C ASP A 67 -0.49 7.12 7.84
N LEU A 68 -1.15 8.27 7.90
CA LEU A 68 -0.64 9.51 7.31
C LEU A 68 0.51 10.09 8.10
N ALA A 69 0.55 9.88 9.43
CA ALA A 69 1.57 10.45 10.30
C ALA A 69 2.95 9.83 10.09
N ARG A 70 2.99 8.51 9.86
CA ARG A 70 4.21 7.71 9.77
C ARG A 70 5.29 8.30 8.86
N PRO A 71 5.02 8.63 7.57
CA PRO A 71 6.06 9.18 6.69
C PRO A 71 6.63 10.50 7.19
N TYR A 72 5.83 11.37 7.83
CA TYR A 72 6.31 12.64 8.38
C TYR A 72 7.14 12.45 9.65
N LEU A 73 6.73 11.53 10.53
CA LEU A 73 7.50 11.21 11.74
C LEU A 73 8.84 10.53 11.38
N ALA A 74 8.84 9.59 10.44
CA ALA A 74 10.05 8.96 9.93
C ALA A 74 10.99 9.99 9.29
N ARG A 75 10.46 10.88 8.44
CA ARG A 75 11.27 11.92 7.80
C ARG A 75 11.84 12.92 8.80
N ALA A 76 11.08 13.31 9.82
CA ALA A 76 11.59 14.17 10.88
C ALA A 76 12.71 13.47 11.66
N ALA A 77 12.58 12.16 11.92
CA ALA A 77 13.60 11.38 12.59
C ALA A 77 14.93 11.33 11.81
N GLU A 78 14.87 11.15 10.50
CA GLU A 78 16.04 11.20 9.62
C GLU A 78 16.76 12.55 9.73
N ILE A 79 16.02 13.66 9.56
CA ILE A 79 16.62 15.00 9.57
C ILE A 79 17.21 15.32 10.95
N PHE A 80 16.55 14.95 12.04
CA PHE A 80 17.10 15.14 13.39
C PHE A 80 18.37 14.31 13.62
N ALA A 81 18.44 13.10 13.08
CA ALA A 81 19.64 12.26 13.18
C ALA A 81 20.82 12.89 12.42
N ASP A 82 20.59 13.39 11.20
CA ASP A 82 21.61 14.09 10.40
C ASP A 82 22.14 15.36 11.08
N LEU A 83 21.31 16.02 11.89
CA LEU A 83 21.69 17.18 12.70
C LEU A 83 22.37 16.83 14.02
N GLY A 84 22.54 15.55 14.34
CA GLY A 84 23.12 15.08 15.62
C GLY A 84 22.18 15.20 16.82
N LEU A 85 20.87 15.37 16.59
CA LEU A 85 19.84 15.49 17.62
C LEU A 85 19.18 14.13 17.89
N THR A 86 19.97 13.19 18.41
CA THR A 86 19.62 11.77 18.51
C THR A 86 18.36 11.52 19.33
N ASP A 87 18.18 12.19 20.47
CA ASP A 87 16.98 12.04 21.31
C ASP A 87 15.70 12.44 20.56
N PHE A 88 15.77 13.51 19.74
CA PHE A 88 14.66 13.90 18.88
C PHE A 88 14.41 12.86 17.81
N ALA A 89 15.46 12.37 17.16
CA ALA A 89 15.35 11.35 16.12
C ALA A 89 14.68 10.08 16.65
N GLU A 90 15.14 9.56 17.79
CA GLU A 90 14.60 8.36 18.42
C GLU A 90 13.14 8.51 18.82
N ARG A 91 12.76 9.65 19.40
CA ARG A 91 11.36 9.91 19.77
C ARG A 91 10.43 9.89 18.56
N HIS A 92 10.85 10.46 17.43
CA HIS A 92 10.04 10.49 16.21
C HIS A 92 10.03 9.12 15.51
N ARG A 93 11.16 8.41 15.51
CA ARG A 93 11.27 7.05 14.95
C ARG A 93 10.38 6.08 15.71
N ALA A 94 10.47 6.07 17.04
CA ALA A 94 9.58 5.29 17.89
C ALA A 94 8.12 5.63 17.60
N ALA A 95 7.77 6.90 17.45
CA ALA A 95 6.40 7.30 17.14
C ALA A 95 5.90 6.90 15.75
N ALA A 96 6.81 6.75 14.77
CA ALA A 96 6.51 6.26 13.43
C ALA A 96 6.35 4.74 13.40
N GLU A 97 7.05 4.04 14.29
CA GLU A 97 7.10 2.57 14.42
C GLU A 97 6.10 2.02 15.45
N ASP A 98 5.55 2.88 16.30
CA ASP A 98 4.60 2.57 17.38
C ASP A 98 3.20 2.27 16.83
N ILE A 99 3.11 1.12 16.13
CA ILE A 99 1.89 0.40 15.75
C ILE A 99 1.17 -0.15 17.00
N ALA A 100 1.88 -0.27 18.14
CA ALA A 100 1.39 -0.88 19.38
C ALA A 100 0.30 -0.06 20.10
N ALA A 101 0.26 1.25 19.91
CA ALA A 101 -0.84 2.09 20.39
C ALA A 101 -2.19 1.76 19.72
N ASP A 102 -2.16 1.22 18.49
CA ASP A 102 -3.35 0.88 17.70
C ASP A 102 -3.67 -0.63 17.76
N LEU A 103 -2.69 -1.50 18.10
CA LEU A 103 -2.87 -2.93 18.42
C LEU A 103 -3.15 -3.16 19.92
N THR A 104 -4.31 -2.76 20.39
CA THR A 104 -4.71 -2.98 21.80
C THR A 104 -4.88 -4.48 22.14
N PRO A 105 -4.67 -4.90 23.40
CA PRO A 105 -4.95 -6.28 23.84
C PRO A 105 -6.39 -6.72 23.56
N GLU A 106 -7.35 -5.81 23.67
CA GLU A 106 -8.76 -6.03 23.34
C GLU A 106 -8.97 -6.28 21.85
N LEU A 107 -8.28 -5.52 20.99
CA LEU A 107 -8.31 -5.74 19.54
C LEU A 107 -7.71 -7.09 19.20
N LEU A 108 -6.53 -7.41 19.71
CA LEU A 108 -5.88 -8.71 19.50
C LEU A 108 -6.77 -9.87 19.96
N ALA A 109 -7.42 -9.74 21.12
CA ALA A 109 -8.36 -10.75 21.62
C ALA A 109 -9.63 -10.89 20.75
N SER A 110 -10.00 -9.84 20.01
CA SER A 110 -11.15 -9.86 19.09
C SER A 110 -10.84 -10.46 17.72
N LEU A 111 -9.56 -10.65 17.37
CA LEU A 111 -9.15 -11.19 16.08
C LEU A 111 -9.24 -12.73 16.06
N PRO A 112 -9.49 -13.33 14.89
CA PRO A 112 -9.40 -14.78 14.73
C PRO A 112 -8.03 -15.31 15.18
N PRO A 113 -7.96 -16.49 15.84
CA PRO A 113 -6.72 -16.97 16.46
C PRO A 113 -5.54 -17.10 15.49
N THR A 114 -5.82 -17.48 14.23
CA THR A 114 -4.81 -17.61 13.16
C THR A 114 -4.25 -16.26 12.74
N VAL A 115 -5.11 -15.24 12.62
CA VAL A 115 -4.73 -13.86 12.30
C VAL A 115 -3.94 -13.24 13.46
N ARG A 116 -4.43 -13.33 14.69
CA ARG A 116 -3.72 -12.86 15.89
C ARG A 116 -2.33 -13.46 15.97
N SER A 117 -2.24 -14.78 15.83
CA SER A 117 -0.97 -15.50 15.91
C SER A 117 0.03 -15.08 14.83
N ALA A 118 -0.43 -14.73 13.63
CA ALA A 118 0.42 -14.23 12.57
C ALA A 118 0.96 -12.82 12.88
N ILE A 119 0.12 -11.95 13.45
CA ILE A 119 0.50 -10.60 13.88
C ILE A 119 1.50 -10.64 15.03
N GLU A 120 1.25 -11.46 16.06
CA GLU A 120 2.15 -11.64 17.22
C GLU A 120 3.53 -12.14 16.80
N ARG A 121 3.60 -12.96 15.75
CA ARG A 121 4.86 -13.47 15.18
C ARG A 121 5.47 -12.55 14.11
N GLN A 122 4.79 -11.44 13.78
CA GLN A 122 5.15 -10.54 12.68
C GLN A 122 5.36 -11.26 11.33
N ASP A 123 4.56 -12.29 11.06
CA ASP A 123 4.66 -13.13 9.86
C ASP A 123 3.61 -12.70 8.82
N GLY A 124 4.04 -11.89 7.85
CA GLY A 124 3.17 -11.36 6.80
C GLY A 124 2.59 -12.44 5.87
N ALA A 125 3.34 -13.52 5.61
CA ALA A 125 2.87 -14.61 4.75
C ALA A 125 1.79 -15.45 5.47
N ALA A 126 2.02 -15.75 6.75
CA ALA A 126 1.02 -16.40 7.59
C ALA A 126 -0.21 -15.50 7.79
N LEU A 127 -0.03 -14.17 7.87
CA LEU A 127 -1.13 -13.22 7.99
C LEU A 127 -2.01 -13.23 6.74
N GLN A 128 -1.42 -13.16 5.55
CA GLN A 128 -2.18 -13.22 4.30
C GLN A 128 -2.92 -14.55 4.14
N PHE A 129 -2.26 -15.67 4.45
CA PHE A 129 -2.90 -16.99 4.43
C PHE A 129 -4.07 -17.07 5.42
N ALA A 130 -3.87 -16.56 6.64
CA ALA A 130 -4.91 -16.54 7.66
C ALA A 130 -6.12 -15.69 7.25
N LEU A 131 -5.90 -14.53 6.61
CA LEU A 131 -6.97 -13.68 6.09
C LEU A 131 -7.74 -14.37 4.96
N ASN A 132 -7.04 -14.98 4.00
CA ASN A 132 -7.66 -15.68 2.86
C ASN A 132 -8.45 -16.93 3.27
N ALA A 133 -8.13 -17.52 4.42
CA ALA A 133 -8.83 -18.67 4.97
C ALA A 133 -10.14 -18.31 5.72
N LEU A 134 -10.40 -17.02 5.96
CA LEU A 134 -11.61 -16.57 6.67
C LEU A 134 -12.85 -16.61 5.75
N PRO A 135 -14.05 -16.77 6.31
CA PRO A 135 -15.30 -16.54 5.58
C PRO A 135 -15.36 -15.10 5.04
N PRO A 136 -15.91 -14.85 3.83
CA PRO A 136 -15.83 -13.54 3.18
C PRO A 136 -16.34 -12.34 4.01
N ALA A 137 -17.43 -12.52 4.77
CA ALA A 137 -17.98 -11.46 5.61
C ALA A 137 -17.08 -11.14 6.83
N GLU A 138 -16.42 -12.16 7.39
CA GLU A 138 -15.50 -12.01 8.51
C GLU A 138 -14.15 -11.49 8.03
N GLN A 139 -13.68 -11.97 6.88
CA GLN A 139 -12.47 -11.49 6.20
C GLN A 139 -12.53 -9.98 5.98
N GLN A 140 -13.61 -9.46 5.39
CA GLN A 140 -13.76 -8.02 5.17
C GLN A 140 -13.72 -7.23 6.47
N THR A 141 -14.44 -7.71 7.49
CA THR A 141 -14.47 -7.06 8.81
C THR A 141 -13.08 -7.00 9.45
N VAL A 142 -12.28 -8.06 9.32
CA VAL A 142 -10.92 -8.12 9.85
C VAL A 142 -9.99 -7.22 9.04
N ILE A 143 -10.06 -7.24 7.71
CA ILE A 143 -9.27 -6.36 6.84
C ILE A 143 -9.55 -4.89 7.16
N ASP A 144 -10.81 -4.48 7.21
CA ASP A 144 -11.20 -3.09 7.50
C ASP A 144 -10.62 -2.61 8.84
N ARG A 145 -10.64 -3.47 9.86
CA ARG A 145 -10.09 -3.16 11.19
C ARG A 145 -8.58 -3.05 11.16
N LEU A 146 -7.90 -3.98 10.50
CA LEU A 146 -6.44 -3.99 10.40
C LEU A 146 -5.93 -2.83 9.53
N THR A 147 -6.71 -2.40 8.53
CA THR A 147 -6.43 -1.20 7.74
C THR A 147 -6.69 0.08 8.52
N ALA A 148 -7.75 0.13 9.34
CA ALA A 148 -8.05 1.30 10.18
C ALA A 148 -6.92 1.61 11.18
N ILE A 149 -6.17 0.59 11.61
CA ILE A 149 -4.99 0.74 12.49
C ILE A 149 -3.66 0.81 11.72
N GLY A 150 -3.71 0.82 10.37
CA GLY A 150 -2.52 0.92 9.52
C GLY A 150 -1.64 -0.34 9.49
N LEU A 151 -2.14 -1.50 9.92
CA LEU A 151 -1.40 -2.76 9.89
C LEU A 151 -1.35 -3.37 8.48
N ILE A 152 -2.37 -3.08 7.65
CA ILE A 152 -2.43 -3.46 6.24
C ILE A 152 -2.97 -2.29 5.41
N SER A 153 -2.30 -1.95 4.32
CA SER A 153 -2.72 -0.88 3.39
C SER A 153 -3.49 -1.48 2.22
N LEU A 154 -4.75 -1.07 2.03
CA LEU A 154 -5.55 -1.43 0.85
C LEU A 154 -5.01 -0.81 -0.45
N ALA A 155 -4.39 0.38 -0.33
CA ALA A 155 -3.72 1.01 -1.47
C ALA A 155 -2.50 0.18 -1.90
N ASP A 156 -1.77 -0.40 -0.94
CA ASP A 156 -0.64 -1.27 -1.24
C ASP A 156 -1.13 -2.58 -1.87
N SER A 157 -2.29 -3.12 -1.48
CA SER A 157 -2.82 -4.35 -2.09
C SER A 157 -3.35 -4.12 -3.51
N GLU A 158 -4.07 -3.02 -3.77
CA GLU A 158 -4.51 -2.66 -5.12
C GLU A 158 -3.31 -2.30 -6.02
N GLU A 159 -2.34 -1.53 -5.51
CA GLU A 159 -1.12 -1.18 -6.23
C GLU A 159 -0.24 -2.42 -6.47
N THR A 160 -0.08 -3.32 -5.49
CA THR A 160 0.65 -4.59 -5.64
C THR A 160 -0.06 -5.52 -6.62
N THR A 161 -1.40 -5.55 -6.62
CA THR A 161 -2.18 -6.34 -7.58
C THR A 161 -2.04 -5.77 -8.99
N ALA A 162 -2.12 -4.45 -9.16
CA ALA A 162 -1.92 -3.78 -10.44
C ALA A 162 -0.49 -3.99 -10.97
N GLN A 163 0.52 -3.89 -10.10
CA GLN A 163 1.91 -4.18 -10.43
C GLN A 163 2.13 -5.65 -10.82
N ALA A 164 1.51 -6.59 -10.11
CA ALA A 164 1.55 -8.01 -10.45
C ALA A 164 0.94 -8.27 -11.83
N VAL A 165 -0.25 -7.71 -12.11
CA VAL A 165 -0.88 -7.82 -13.44
C VAL A 165 0.04 -7.25 -14.53
N GLN A 166 0.66 -6.10 -14.30
CA GLN A 166 1.59 -5.49 -15.25
C GLN A 166 2.84 -6.35 -15.50
N GLN A 167 3.38 -6.99 -14.46
CA GLN A 167 4.53 -7.89 -14.58
C GLN A 167 4.20 -9.13 -15.43
N PHE A 168 2.98 -9.66 -15.31
CA PHE A 168 2.54 -10.84 -16.07
C PHE A 168 2.00 -10.52 -17.46
N GLU A 169 1.83 -9.25 -17.82
CA GLU A 169 1.20 -8.82 -19.08
C GLU A 169 1.71 -9.57 -20.34
N PRO A 170 3.02 -9.81 -20.55
CA PRO A 170 3.49 -10.57 -21.71
C PRO A 170 2.92 -12.00 -21.77
N LEU A 171 2.83 -12.69 -20.63
CA LEU A 171 2.25 -14.03 -20.53
C LEU A 171 0.74 -13.98 -20.78
N LEU A 172 0.04 -12.98 -20.24
CA LEU A 172 -1.42 -12.83 -20.42
C LEU A 172 -1.77 -12.59 -21.90
N GLN A 173 -0.95 -11.82 -22.62
CA GLN A 173 -1.09 -11.62 -24.07
C GLN A 173 -0.87 -12.92 -24.85
N ALA A 174 0.16 -13.71 -24.52
CA ALA A 174 0.40 -15.01 -25.16
C ALA A 174 -0.78 -15.98 -24.94
N ILE A 175 -1.31 -16.06 -23.71
CA ILE A 175 -2.49 -16.87 -23.39
C ILE A 175 -3.71 -16.44 -24.23
N ALA A 176 -3.93 -15.13 -24.37
CA ALA A 176 -5.01 -14.58 -25.17
C ALA A 176 -4.83 -14.85 -26.68
N ALA A 177 -3.59 -14.79 -27.19
CA ALA A 177 -3.27 -15.13 -28.58
C ALA A 177 -3.61 -16.61 -28.88
N ILE A 178 -3.25 -17.52 -27.97
CA ILE A 178 -3.60 -18.95 -28.08
C ILE A 178 -5.12 -19.13 -28.06
N ALA A 179 -5.83 -18.43 -27.16
CA ALA A 179 -7.30 -18.46 -27.11
C ALA A 179 -7.98 -17.91 -28.38
N ARG A 180 -7.27 -17.12 -29.21
CA ARG A 180 -7.71 -16.64 -30.52
C ARG A 180 -7.31 -17.56 -31.68
N GLY A 181 -6.56 -18.64 -31.41
CA GLY A 181 -6.16 -19.64 -32.39
C GLY A 181 -4.69 -19.60 -32.81
N ASN A 182 -3.85 -18.73 -32.22
CA ASN A 182 -2.40 -18.77 -32.45
C ASN A 182 -1.75 -19.80 -31.50
N GLU A 183 -1.72 -21.06 -31.92
CA GLU A 183 -1.24 -22.17 -31.08
C GLU A 183 0.28 -22.34 -31.04
N HIS A 184 1.06 -21.48 -31.73
CA HIS A 184 2.51 -21.67 -31.89
C HIS A 184 3.27 -21.69 -30.55
N GLU A 185 2.89 -20.82 -29.61
CA GLU A 185 3.56 -20.67 -28.30
C GLU A 185 2.93 -21.52 -27.19
N ARG A 186 1.93 -22.36 -27.53
CA ARG A 186 1.15 -23.12 -26.53
C ARG A 186 2.00 -24.03 -25.64
N PRO A 187 2.99 -24.80 -26.14
CA PRO A 187 3.82 -25.66 -25.30
C PRO A 187 4.60 -24.87 -24.23
N ASP A 188 5.20 -23.74 -24.62
CA ASP A 188 6.01 -22.91 -23.72
C ASP A 188 5.13 -22.21 -22.66
N VAL A 189 3.94 -21.76 -23.06
CA VAL A 189 2.95 -21.21 -22.14
C VAL A 189 2.42 -22.28 -21.17
N GLU A 190 2.15 -23.51 -21.62
CA GLU A 190 1.75 -24.60 -20.73
C GLU A 190 2.83 -24.95 -19.70
N GLN A 191 4.10 -24.99 -20.12
CA GLN A 191 5.21 -25.22 -19.20
C GLN A 191 5.32 -24.09 -18.15
N THR A 192 5.18 -22.84 -18.58
CA THR A 192 5.19 -21.66 -17.69
C THR A 192 4.05 -21.73 -16.67
N LEU A 193 2.83 -22.07 -17.10
CA LEU A 193 1.67 -22.22 -16.22
C LEU A 193 1.86 -23.35 -15.20
N HIS A 194 2.48 -24.45 -15.60
CA HIS A 194 2.82 -25.53 -14.69
C HIS A 194 3.83 -25.08 -13.61
N ASP A 195 4.86 -24.32 -13.99
CA ASP A 195 5.85 -23.81 -13.03
C ASP A 195 5.26 -22.76 -12.09
N LEU A 196 4.32 -21.95 -12.57
CA LEU A 196 3.55 -21.00 -11.74
C LEU A 196 2.65 -21.74 -10.73
N GLU A 197 1.97 -22.81 -11.15
CA GLU A 197 1.13 -23.63 -10.26
C GLU A 197 1.94 -24.26 -9.13
N ARG A 198 3.17 -24.70 -9.41
CA ARG A 198 4.11 -25.20 -8.36
C ARG A 198 4.57 -24.11 -7.40
N LYS A 199 4.55 -22.85 -7.82
CA LYS A 199 4.88 -21.67 -7.01
C LYS A 199 3.66 -21.07 -6.31
N GLY A 200 2.49 -21.71 -6.40
CA GLY A 200 1.26 -21.32 -5.69
C GLY A 200 0.28 -20.47 -6.50
N TRP A 201 0.50 -20.25 -7.80
CA TRP A 201 -0.44 -19.51 -8.65
C TRP A 201 -1.51 -20.44 -9.24
N HIS A 202 -2.79 -20.14 -9.07
CA HIS A 202 -3.88 -21.07 -9.41
C HIS A 202 -4.63 -20.72 -10.71
N ILE A 203 -3.97 -20.02 -11.64
CA ILE A 203 -4.59 -19.59 -12.92
C ILE A 203 -4.69 -20.67 -14.00
N ARG A 204 -3.91 -21.77 -13.92
CA ARG A 204 -3.78 -22.76 -15.00
C ARG A 204 -5.12 -23.38 -15.42
N LYS A 205 -5.93 -23.81 -14.44
CA LYS A 205 -7.27 -24.40 -14.70
C LYS A 205 -8.20 -23.42 -15.41
N ALA A 206 -8.15 -22.14 -15.02
CA ALA A 206 -8.94 -21.09 -15.67
C ALA A 206 -8.46 -20.86 -17.11
N VAL A 207 -7.15 -20.80 -17.34
CA VAL A 207 -6.56 -20.68 -18.69
C VAL A 207 -6.99 -21.81 -19.61
N HIS A 208 -6.94 -23.06 -19.15
CA HIS A 208 -7.41 -24.20 -19.95
C HIS A 208 -8.90 -24.07 -20.30
N ARG A 209 -9.74 -23.59 -19.39
CA ARG A 209 -11.16 -23.32 -19.69
C ARG A 209 -11.33 -22.18 -20.70
N ILE A 210 -10.50 -21.14 -20.64
CA ILE A 210 -10.46 -20.04 -21.61
C ILE A 210 -10.08 -20.59 -23.00
N TRP A 211 -9.06 -21.43 -23.12
CA TRP A 211 -8.73 -22.06 -24.40
C TRP A 211 -9.85 -22.97 -24.94
N ASN A 212 -10.67 -23.54 -24.06
CA ASN A 212 -11.87 -24.30 -24.43
C ASN A 212 -13.12 -23.44 -24.69
N GLY A 213 -12.99 -22.12 -24.71
CA GLY A 213 -14.08 -21.20 -25.07
C GLY A 213 -14.94 -20.67 -23.92
N GLU A 214 -14.65 -21.01 -22.66
CA GLU A 214 -15.35 -20.40 -21.52
C GLU A 214 -14.97 -18.92 -21.40
N ARG A 215 -15.97 -18.05 -21.19
CA ARG A 215 -15.80 -16.59 -21.08
C ARG A 215 -16.53 -15.99 -19.87
N ARG A 216 -17.31 -16.79 -19.13
CA ARG A 216 -18.04 -16.32 -17.96
C ARG A 216 -17.08 -16.08 -16.80
N ARG A 217 -16.82 -14.80 -16.49
CA ARG A 217 -15.93 -14.35 -15.39
C ARG A 217 -16.16 -15.13 -14.09
N GLN A 218 -17.39 -15.15 -13.59
CA GLN A 218 -17.74 -15.86 -12.34
C GLN A 218 -17.33 -17.34 -12.31
N ARG A 219 -17.37 -18.06 -13.45
CA ARG A 219 -16.98 -19.49 -13.50
C ARG A 219 -15.47 -19.70 -13.58
N LEU A 220 -14.75 -18.71 -14.11
CA LEU A 220 -13.31 -18.75 -14.30
C LEU A 220 -12.56 -18.30 -13.05
N THR A 221 -13.14 -17.39 -12.26
CA THR A 221 -12.52 -16.84 -11.04
C THR A 221 -13.00 -17.51 -9.75
N HIS A 222 -13.96 -18.43 -9.81
CA HIS A 222 -14.48 -19.09 -8.63
C HIS A 222 -13.39 -19.88 -7.88
N GLY A 223 -13.12 -19.49 -6.63
CA GLY A 223 -12.12 -20.12 -5.76
C GLY A 223 -10.68 -19.67 -5.99
N LEU A 224 -10.46 -18.62 -6.80
CA LEU A 224 -9.16 -17.97 -6.94
C LEU A 224 -9.00 -16.85 -5.90
N ASP A 225 -7.76 -16.54 -5.55
CA ASP A 225 -7.44 -15.35 -4.74
C ASP A 225 -7.56 -14.06 -5.57
N GLU A 226 -7.31 -12.92 -4.93
CA GLU A 226 -7.46 -11.59 -5.55
C GLU A 226 -6.52 -11.38 -6.75
N VAL A 227 -5.26 -11.78 -6.63
CA VAL A 227 -4.25 -11.58 -7.68
C VAL A 227 -4.52 -12.52 -8.85
N ASP A 228 -4.77 -13.80 -8.60
CA ASP A 228 -5.16 -14.78 -9.61
C ASP A 228 -6.44 -14.36 -10.33
N THR A 229 -7.42 -13.83 -9.59
CA THR A 229 -8.66 -13.28 -10.15
C THR A 229 -8.38 -12.10 -11.07
N ALA A 230 -7.50 -11.18 -10.67
CA ALA A 230 -7.13 -10.03 -11.48
C ALA A 230 -6.44 -10.45 -12.79
N LEU A 231 -5.52 -11.44 -12.74
CA LEU A 231 -4.86 -11.99 -13.91
C LEU A 231 -5.86 -12.63 -14.89
N VAL A 232 -6.81 -13.43 -14.39
CA VAL A 232 -7.86 -14.06 -15.22
C VAL A 232 -8.78 -13.02 -15.85
N ASN A 233 -9.19 -12.00 -15.10
CA ASN A 233 -10.00 -10.90 -15.62
C ASN A 233 -9.26 -10.12 -16.71
N ARG A 234 -7.96 -9.85 -16.51
CA ARG A 234 -7.11 -9.19 -17.50
C ARG A 234 -7.04 -9.96 -18.81
N ILE A 235 -6.89 -11.28 -18.78
CA ILE A 235 -6.94 -12.13 -19.99
C ILE A 235 -8.27 -11.95 -20.73
N LEU A 236 -9.39 -11.92 -20.01
CA LEU A 236 -10.71 -11.75 -20.61
C LEU A 236 -10.90 -10.35 -21.21
N ASP A 237 -10.32 -9.32 -20.59
CA ASP A 237 -10.35 -7.95 -21.10
C ASP A 237 -9.51 -7.81 -22.38
N ILE A 238 -8.32 -8.44 -22.42
CA ILE A 238 -7.51 -8.55 -23.64
C ILE A 238 -8.33 -9.21 -24.75
N LEU A 239 -9.05 -10.31 -24.47
CA LEU A 239 -9.87 -11.03 -25.44
C LEU A 239 -11.10 -10.25 -25.92
N ALA A 240 -11.70 -9.44 -25.04
CA ALA A 240 -12.83 -8.58 -25.37
C ALA A 240 -12.42 -7.35 -26.20
N SER A 241 -11.14 -6.96 -26.13
CA SER A 241 -10.60 -5.85 -26.91
C SER A 241 -10.35 -6.31 -28.35
N PRO A 242 -10.78 -5.54 -29.37
CA PRO A 242 -10.43 -5.84 -30.76
C PRO A 242 -8.91 -5.76 -30.92
N THR A 243 -8.33 -6.75 -31.57
CA THR A 243 -6.91 -6.69 -31.98
C THR A 243 -6.75 -5.44 -32.85
N PRO A 244 -5.76 -4.55 -32.59
CA PRO A 244 -5.47 -3.45 -33.49
C PRO A 244 -5.10 -3.95 -34.90
#